data_AF-A0A443QAM6-F1
#
_entry.id   AF-A0A443QAM6-F1
#
_cell.length_a   1.000
_cell.length_b   1.000
_cell.length_c   1.000
_cell.angle_alpha   90.00
_cell.angle_beta   90.00
_cell.angle_gamma   90.00
#
_symmetry.space_group_name_H-M   'P 1'
#
loop_
_entity.id
_entity.type
_entity.pdbx_description
1 polymer ?
#
loop_
_entity_poly.entity_id
_entity_poly.type
_entity_poly.pdbx_seq_one_letter_code
_entity_poly.pdbx_strand_id
1 'polypeptide(L)'
;MWKERHVQRNLGHLPVYHAYIYPCMAFIKINAVDSEGNESEEYCAGSIISSLLILTAAHCLIDPRQVEVSISSINRMQALKLGPRRWHVNPALN
;
A
#
# COMPACT_ATOMS: atom_id res chain seq x y z
N MET A 1 -20.07 -21.55 -20.94
CA MET A 1 -19.70 -22.14 -19.64
C MET A 1 -18.18 -22.25 -19.59
N TRP A 2 -17.49 -21.19 -19.16
CA TRP A 2 -16.03 -21.19 -19.00
C TRP A 2 -15.69 -21.69 -17.60
N LYS A 3 -15.02 -22.85 -17.50
CA LYS A 3 -14.38 -23.31 -16.27
C LYS A 3 -12.90 -22.93 -16.35
N GLU A 4 -12.52 -21.87 -15.67
CA GLU A 4 -11.11 -21.55 -15.47
C GLU A 4 -10.52 -22.61 -14.52
N ARG A 5 -9.62 -23.44 -15.05
CA ARG A 5 -8.76 -24.28 -14.21
C ARG A 5 -7.66 -23.39 -13.64
N HIS A 6 -7.80 -22.98 -12.39
CA HIS A 6 -6.69 -22.45 -11.62
C HIS A 6 -5.65 -23.54 -11.40
N VAL A 7 -4.67 -23.63 -12.31
CA VAL A 7 -3.41 -24.32 -12.00
C VAL A 7 -2.69 -23.40 -11.02
N GLN A 8 -2.85 -23.64 -9.73
CA GLN A 8 -2.00 -23.04 -8.70
C GLN A 8 -0.59 -23.61 -8.89
N ARG A 9 0.22 -22.98 -9.75
CA ARG A 9 1.66 -23.18 -9.73
C ARG A 9 2.14 -22.55 -8.42
N ASN A 10 2.57 -23.36 -7.47
CA ASN A 10 3.34 -22.91 -6.31
C ASN A 10 4.71 -22.43 -6.79
N LEU A 11 4.73 -21.27 -7.46
CA LEU A 11 5.93 -20.47 -7.65
C LEU A 11 6.16 -19.81 -6.30
N GLY A 12 7.09 -20.33 -5.50
CA GLY A 12 7.51 -19.64 -4.28
C GLY A 12 7.85 -18.18 -4.56
N HIS A 13 7.85 -17.32 -3.53
CA HIS A 13 8.16 -15.89 -3.66
C HIS A 13 9.39 -15.66 -4.56
N LEU A 14 9.15 -15.25 -5.81
CA LEU A 14 10.20 -14.83 -6.71
C LEU A 14 10.61 -13.42 -6.28
N PRO A 15 11.91 -13.14 -6.07
CA PRO A 15 12.31 -11.80 -5.68
C PRO A 15 11.93 -10.83 -6.80
N VAL A 16 11.29 -9.72 -6.43
CA VAL A 16 10.86 -8.68 -7.37
C VAL A 16 12.08 -7.85 -7.75
N TYR A 17 12.94 -8.37 -8.63
CA TYR A 17 14.18 -7.69 -9.02
C TYR A 17 13.95 -6.51 -9.97
N HIS A 18 12.76 -6.37 -10.55
CA HIS A 18 12.45 -5.32 -11.53
C HIS A 18 11.25 -4.47 -11.08
N ALA A 19 11.55 -3.28 -10.53
CA ALA A 19 10.55 -2.26 -10.22
C ALA A 19 9.65 -1.90 -11.42
N TYR A 20 10.17 -2.03 -12.64
CA TYR A 20 9.45 -1.76 -13.89
C TYR A 20 8.34 -2.76 -14.21
N ILE A 21 8.31 -3.94 -13.59
CA ILE A 21 7.24 -4.93 -13.83
C ILE A 21 5.97 -4.54 -13.06
N TYR A 22 6.10 -3.78 -11.97
CA TYR A 22 4.99 -3.35 -11.13
C TYR A 22 5.00 -1.83 -10.92
N PRO A 23 4.89 -1.02 -12.00
CA PRO A 23 5.02 0.43 -11.91
C PRO A 23 3.91 1.08 -11.07
N CYS A 24 2.74 0.42 -10.97
CA CYS A 24 1.62 0.92 -10.17
C CYS A 24 1.72 0.56 -8.68
N MET A 25 2.78 -0.13 -8.25
CA MET A 25 2.98 -0.47 -6.85
C MET A 25 3.28 0.78 -6.03
N ALA A 26 2.56 0.94 -4.93
CA ALA A 26 2.83 1.95 -3.92
C ALA A 26 3.05 1.28 -2.56
N PHE A 27 4.01 1.77 -1.79
CA PHE A 27 4.21 1.40 -0.40
C PHE A 27 3.67 2.51 0.48
N ILE A 28 2.84 2.18 1.45
CA ILE A 28 2.20 3.14 2.33
C ILE A 28 2.74 2.89 3.73
N LYS A 29 3.32 3.92 4.34
CA LYS A 29 3.74 3.93 5.73
C LYS A 29 2.71 4.75 6.50
N ILE A 30 2.15 4.17 7.56
CA ILE A 30 1.26 4.84 8.49
C ILE A 30 1.96 4.93 9.83
N ASN A 31 1.96 6.13 10.41
CA ASN A 31 2.29 6.34 11.81
C ASN A 31 0.99 6.48 12.57
N ALA A 32 0.74 5.57 13.50
CA ALA A 32 -0.35 5.63 14.45
C ALA A 32 0.21 5.86 15.84
N VAL A 33 -0.62 6.37 16.75
CA VAL A 33 -0.23 6.52 18.15
C VAL A 33 -1.37 6.07 19.01
N ASP A 34 -1.04 5.18 19.93
CA ASP A 34 -2.02 4.59 20.83
C ASP A 34 -2.48 5.59 21.92
N SER A 35 -3.38 5.12 22.78
CA SER A 35 -3.90 5.90 23.91
C SER A 35 -2.86 6.20 24.99
N GLU A 36 -1.75 5.46 25.01
CA GLU A 36 -0.63 5.63 25.95
C GLU A 36 0.43 6.59 25.40
N GLY A 37 0.30 7.00 24.14
CA GLY A 37 1.24 7.91 23.46
C GLY A 37 2.39 7.19 22.76
N ASN A 38 2.36 5.85 22.64
CA ASN A 38 3.38 5.11 21.92
C ASN A 38 3.16 5.21 20.41
N GLU A 39 4.22 5.52 19.67
CA GLU A 39 4.20 5.57 18.22
C GLU A 39 4.42 4.18 17.62
N SER A 40 3.54 3.78 16.71
CA SER A 40 3.68 2.56 15.92
C SER A 40 3.74 2.88 14.43
N GLU A 41 4.56 2.12 13.71
CA GLU A 41 4.66 2.21 12.26
C GLU A 41 4.05 0.96 11.62
N GLU A 42 3.03 1.17 10.79
CA GLU A 42 2.44 0.13 9.97
C GLU A 42 2.79 0.32 8.49
N TYR A 43 2.98 -0.80 7.79
CA TYR A 43 3.28 -0.80 6.37
C TYR A 43 2.21 -1.55 5.60
N CYS A 44 1.61 -0.84 4.66
CA CYS A 44 0.63 -1.37 3.73
C CYS A 44 1.11 -1.26 2.29
N ALA A 45 0.47 -2.02 1.41
CA ALA A 45 0.61 -1.87 -0.02
C ALA A 45 -0.55 -1.06 -0.59
N GLY A 46 -0.33 -0.44 -1.75
CA GLY A 46 -1.36 0.26 -2.51
C GLY A 46 -1.13 0.15 -4.01
N SER A 47 -2.11 0.63 -4.77
CA SER A 47 -2.05 0.67 -6.24
C SER A 47 -2.35 2.07 -6.75
N ILE A 48 -1.49 2.58 -7.63
CA ILE A 48 -1.71 3.83 -8.37
C ILE A 48 -2.82 3.57 -9.38
N ILE A 49 -3.97 4.22 -9.21
CA ILE A 49 -5.14 4.10 -10.11
C ILE A 49 -5.34 5.33 -10.98
N SER A 50 -4.66 6.45 -10.66
CA SER A 50 -4.52 7.62 -11.51
C SER A 50 -3.29 8.43 -11.08
N SER A 51 -2.98 9.52 -11.78
CA SER A 51 -1.87 10.42 -11.44
C SER A 51 -1.92 10.99 -10.02
N LEU A 52 -3.09 11.02 -9.38
CA LEU A 52 -3.29 11.62 -8.05
C LEU A 52 -4.02 10.70 -7.05
N LEU A 53 -4.28 9.44 -7.42
CA LEU A 53 -5.07 8.53 -6.59
C LEU A 53 -4.36 7.19 -6.40
N ILE A 54 -4.33 6.78 -5.14
CA ILE A 54 -3.82 5.49 -4.70
C ILE A 54 -4.94 4.76 -3.98
N LEU A 55 -5.20 3.53 -4.40
CA LEU A 55 -6.13 2.61 -3.74
C LEU A 55 -5.36 1.76 -2.72
N THR A 56 -5.92 1.61 -1.53
CA THR A 56 -5.41 0.74 -0.47
C THR A 56 -6.56 0.11 0.32
N ALA A 57 -6.25 -0.79 1.24
CA ALA A 57 -7.24 -1.36 2.14
C ALA A 57 -7.69 -0.33 3.20
N ALA A 58 -8.97 -0.34 3.53
CA ALA A 58 -9.56 0.57 4.53
C ALA A 58 -8.89 0.44 5.90
N HIS A 59 -8.55 -0.78 6.32
CA HIS A 59 -7.94 -1.01 7.63
C HIS A 59 -6.55 -0.37 7.80
N CYS A 60 -5.86 -0.07 6.70
CA CYS A 60 -4.58 0.65 6.74
C CYS A 60 -4.74 2.12 7.15
N LEU A 61 -5.97 2.66 7.08
CA LEU A 61 -6.26 4.08 7.27
C LEU A 61 -7.22 4.31 8.44
N ILE A 62 -7.30 3.36 9.37
CA ILE A 62 -8.02 3.54 10.65
C ILE A 62 -7.09 4.29 11.60
N ASP A 63 -7.51 5.48 12.03
CA ASP A 63 -6.80 6.38 12.95
C ASP A 63 -5.32 6.71 12.65
N PRO A 64 -4.92 7.00 11.38
CA PRO A 64 -3.56 7.38 11.07
C PRO A 64 -3.27 8.80 11.60
N ARG A 65 -2.16 8.99 12.31
CA ARG A 65 -1.62 10.34 12.58
C ARG A 65 -0.94 10.92 11.34
N GLN A 66 -0.20 10.08 10.62
CA GLN A 66 0.53 10.49 9.43
C GLN A 66 0.54 9.35 8.42
N VAL A 67 0.40 9.70 7.14
CA VAL A 67 0.51 8.77 6.02
C VAL A 67 1.62 9.26 5.09
N GLU A 68 2.54 8.37 4.74
CA GLU A 68 3.56 8.58 3.72
C GLU A 68 3.40 7.51 2.64
N VAL A 69 3.43 7.93 1.38
CA VAL A 69 3.37 7.03 0.22
C VAL A 69 4.70 7.07 -0.51
N SER A 70 5.27 5.90 -0.74
CA SER A 70 6.49 5.67 -1.51
C SER A 70 6.17 4.99 -2.84
N ILE A 71 6.59 5.59 -3.95
CA ILE A 71 6.39 5.06 -5.32
C ILE A 71 7.72 5.02 -6.11
N SER A 72 7.69 4.44 -7.31
CA SER A 72 8.80 4.44 -8.28
C SER A 72 10.08 3.73 -7.82
N SER A 73 10.02 2.91 -6.78
CA SER A 73 11.15 2.12 -6.31
C SER A 73 10.67 0.89 -5.54
N ILE A 74 11.41 -0.20 -5.66
CA ILE A 74 11.27 -1.39 -4.81
C ILE A 74 12.08 -1.25 -3.51
N ASN A 75 13.03 -0.30 -3.47
CA ASN A 75 13.80 0.03 -2.28
C ASN A 75 13.25 1.31 -1.64
N ARG A 76 12.76 1.18 -0.40
CA ARG A 76 12.15 2.29 0.36
C ARG A 76 13.08 3.49 0.55
N MET A 77 14.40 3.28 0.60
CA MET A 77 15.38 4.39 0.73
C MET A 77 15.53 5.21 -0.56
N GLN A 78 15.19 4.65 -1.71
CA GLN A 78 15.32 5.28 -3.03
C GLN A 78 13.96 5.66 -3.64
N ALA A 79 12.88 5.48 -2.88
CA ALA A 79 11.53 5.75 -3.35
C ALA A 79 11.20 7.24 -3.34
N LEU A 80 10.36 7.66 -4.29
CA LEU A 80 9.73 8.96 -4.24
C LEU A 80 8.68 8.96 -3.13
N LYS A 81 8.90 9.78 -2.10
CA LYS A 81 8.01 9.92 -0.94
C LYS A 81 7.02 11.06 -1.14
N LEU A 82 5.75 10.80 -0.87
CA LEU A 82 4.64 11.71 -1.06
C LEU A 82 3.76 11.73 0.20
N GLY A 83 3.37 12.92 0.64
CA GLY A 83 2.32 13.10 1.64
C GLY A 83 0.95 13.25 0.96
N PRO A 84 -0.03 12.38 1.21
CA PRO A 84 -1.37 12.55 0.65
C PRO A 84 -2.05 13.76 1.29
N ARG A 85 -2.71 14.59 0.47
CA ARG A 85 -3.48 15.75 0.96
C ARG A 85 -4.72 15.36 1.76
N ARG A 86 -5.31 14.22 1.41
CA ARG A 86 -6.51 13.64 2.03
C ARG A 86 -6.56 12.15 1.73
N TRP A 87 -7.24 11.40 2.58
CA TRP A 87 -7.62 10.01 2.35
C TRP A 87 -9.12 9.86 2.63
N HIS A 88 -9.72 8.84 2.02
CA HIS A 88 -11.14 8.54 2.21
C HIS A 88 -11.28 7.06 2.56
N VAL A 89 -11.98 6.78 3.64
CA VAL A 89 -12.35 5.43 4.06
C VAL A 89 -13.84 5.25 3.78
N ASN A 90 -14.23 4.09 3.27
CA ASN A 90 -15.64 3.80 3.02
C ASN A 90 -16.41 3.78 4.36
N PRO A 91 -17.46 4.60 4.55
CA PRO A 91 -18.20 4.67 5.81
C PRO A 91 -18.87 3.36 6.25
N ALA A 92 -19.06 2.40 5.32
CA ALA A 92 -19.62 1.09 5.65
C ALA A 92 -18.63 0.15 6.36
N LEU A 93 -17.34 0.52 6.41
CA LEU A 93 -16.30 -0.16 7.19
C LEU A 93 -16.07 0.65 8.47
N ASN A 94 -16.81 0.31 9.52
CA ASN A 94 -16.68 0.84 10.87
C ASN A 94 -16.49 -0.32 11.85
#